data_AF-A0A2V5XJE5-F1
#
_entry.id   AF-A0A2V5XJE5-F1
#
_cell.length_a   1.000
_cell.length_b   1.000
_cell.length_c   1.000
_cell.angle_alpha   90.00
_cell.angle_beta   90.00
_cell.angle_gamma   90.00
#
_symmetry.space_group_name_H-M   'P 1'
#
loop_
_entity.id
_entity.type
_entity.pdbx_description
1 polymer ?
#
loop_
_entity_poly.entity_id
_entity_poly.type
_entity_poly.pdbx_seq_one_letter_code
_entity_poly.pdbx_strand_id
1 'polypeptide(L)' 'QKISYIIGKWQIMNLLGRYKDRLGENFRLGQFHDDLIKNGSLPVSVIEWILLDDPAAVQQATK' A
#
# COMPACT_ATOMS: atom_id res chain seq x y z
N GLN A 1 -1.44 20.38 0.16
CA GLN A 1 -1.13 20.17 -1.27
C GLN A 1 0.24 19.48 -1.43
N LYS A 2 1.40 20.18 -1.36
CA LYS A 2 2.72 19.54 -1.54
C LYS A 2 3.06 18.46 -0.49
N ILE A 3 2.76 18.73 0.77
CA ILE A 3 2.99 17.78 1.88
C ILE A 3 2.20 16.48 1.65
N SER A 4 0.91 16.60 1.31
CA SER A 4 0.03 15.46 1.05
C SER A 4 0.55 14.57 -0.09
N TYR A 5 1.10 15.16 -1.15
CA TYR A 5 1.73 14.41 -2.26
C TYR A 5 2.96 13.62 -1.79
N ILE A 6 3.84 14.27 -1.02
CA ILE A 6 5.07 13.61 -0.53
C ILE A 6 4.73 12.49 0.46
N ILE A 7 3.76 12.71 1.35
CA ILE A 7 3.28 11.68 2.28
C ILE A 7 2.68 10.51 1.51
N GLY A 8 1.76 10.76 0.57
CA GLY A 8 1.15 9.69 -0.23
C GLY A 8 2.18 8.89 -1.01
N LYS A 9 3.16 9.56 -1.64
CA LYS A 9 4.27 8.89 -2.32
C LYS A 9 5.06 8.01 -1.35
N TRP A 10 5.40 8.53 -0.17
CA TRP A 10 6.15 7.77 0.83
C TRP A 10 5.37 6.52 1.29
N GLN A 11 4.07 6.65 1.55
CA GLN A 11 3.21 5.53 1.94
C GLN A 11 3.17 4.44 0.86
N ILE A 12 3.00 4.81 -0.42
CA ILE A 12 3.01 3.86 -1.54
C ILE A 12 4.37 3.15 -1.66
N MET A 13 5.48 3.88 -1.48
CA MET A 13 6.82 3.29 -1.53
C MET A 13 7.07 2.32 -0.36
N ASN A 14 6.55 2.63 0.84
CA ASN A 14 6.61 1.75 2.00
C ASN A 14 5.81 0.46 1.76
N LEU A 15 4.56 0.60 1.27
CA LEU A 15 3.70 -0.53 0.90
C LEU A 15 4.37 -1.42 -0.16
N LEU A 16 5.02 -0.85 -1.18
CA LEU A 16 5.77 -1.62 -2.18
C LEU A 16 6.86 -2.50 -1.53
N GLY A 17 7.63 -1.96 -0.58
CA GLY A 17 8.64 -2.71 0.16
C GLY A 17 8.03 -3.89 0.92
N ARG A 18 6.98 -3.63 1.71
CA ARG A 18 6.28 -4.66 2.49
C ARG A 18 5.66 -5.75 1.62
N TYR A 19 5.05 -5.37 0.50
CA TYR A 19 4.45 -6.30 -0.46
C TYR A 19 5.52 -7.17 -1.11
N LYS A 20 6.66 -6.59 -1.49
CA LYS A 20 7.82 -7.33 -2.00
C LYS A 20 8.35 -8.31 -0.97
N ASP A 21 8.53 -7.88 0.28
CA ASP A 21 9.04 -8.74 1.36
C ASP A 21 8.11 -9.93 1.62
N ARG A 22 6.79 -9.73 1.52
CA ARG A 22 5.80 -10.80 1.71
C ARG A 22 5.76 -11.81 0.57
N LEU A 23 6.01 -11.38 -0.67
CA LEU A 23 6.00 -12.27 -1.84
C LEU A 23 7.35 -12.94 -2.13
N GLY A 24 8.46 -12.37 -1.66
CA GLY A 24 9.80 -12.90 -1.90
C GLY A 24 10.09 -13.06 -3.39
N GLU A 25 10.52 -14.26 -3.80
CA GLU A 25 10.84 -14.60 -5.20
C GLU A 25 9.63 -14.54 -6.15
N ASN A 26 8.41 -14.62 -5.60
CA ASN A 26 7.18 -14.51 -6.37
C ASN A 26 6.78 -13.05 -6.65
N PHE A 27 7.53 -12.07 -6.14
CA PHE A 27 7.25 -10.66 -6.38
C PHE A 27 7.29 -10.33 -7.88
N ARG A 28 6.28 -9.59 -8.34
CA ARG A 28 6.21 -9.02 -9.69
C ARG A 28 5.75 -7.57 -9.55
N LEU A 29 6.55 -6.64 -10.08
CA LEU A 29 6.23 -5.21 -10.00
C LEU A 29 4.93 -4.86 -10.73
N GLY A 30 4.66 -5.50 -11.88
CA GLY A 30 3.40 -5.32 -12.61
C GLY A 30 2.19 -5.71 -11.76
N GLN A 31 2.23 -6.88 -11.13
CA GLN A 31 1.16 -7.36 -10.25
C GLN A 31 0.91 -6.40 -9.08
N PHE A 32 1.96 -5.82 -8.50
CA PHE A 32 1.81 -4.80 -7.47
C PHE A 32 1.01 -3.59 -7.98
N HIS A 33 1.33 -3.08 -9.18
CA HIS A 33 0.59 -1.97 -9.77
C HIS A 33 -0.87 -2.32 -10.05
N ASP A 34 -1.14 -3.51 -10.59
CA ASP A 34 -2.50 -3.99 -10.83
C ASP A 34 -3.30 -4.08 -9.52
N ASP A 35 -2.70 -4.67 -8.49
CA ASP A 35 -3.29 -4.83 -7.17
C ASP A 35 -3.52 -3.50 -6.43
N LEU A 36 -2.65 -2.52 -6.65
CA LEU A 36 -2.75 -1.18 -6.07
C LEU A 36 -3.97 -0.41 -6.59
N ILE A 37 -4.33 -0.60 -7.87
CA ILE A 37 -5.37 0.21 -8.54
C ILE A 37 -6.69 -0.52 -8.79
N LYS A 38 -6.73 -1.86 -8.64
CA LYS A 38 -7.92 -2.68 -8.96
C LYS A 38 -9.19 -2.28 -8.23
N ASN A 39 -9.08 -1.69 -7.03
CA ASN A 39 -10.21 -1.27 -6.20
C ASN A 39 -10.55 0.23 -6.35
N GLY A 40 -9.96 0.91 -7.33
CA GLY A 40 -10.08 2.36 -7.48
C GLY A 40 -9.29 3.14 -6.44
N SER A 41 -9.63 4.42 -6.26
CA SER A 41 -8.90 5.31 -5.35
C SER A 41 -9.38 5.11 -3.91
N LEU A 42 -8.61 4.34 -3.15
CA LEU A 42 -8.80 4.14 -1.72
C LEU A 42 -7.67 4.80 -0.91
N PRO A 43 -7.89 5.14 0.36
CA PRO A 43 -6.80 5.51 1.26
C PRO A 43 -5.74 4.42 1.31
N VAL A 44 -4.46 4.81 1.34
CA VAL A 44 -3.35 3.83 1.32
C VAL A 44 -3.43 2.84 2.48
N SER A 45 -3.93 3.25 3.65
CA SER A 45 -4.15 2.35 4.80
C SER A 45 -5.13 1.21 4.50
N VAL A 46 -6.18 1.47 3.71
CA VAL A 46 -7.16 0.45 3.30
C VAL A 46 -6.55 -0.49 2.28
N ILE A 47 -5.75 0.03 1.33
CA ILE A 47 -5.05 -0.81 0.36
C ILE A 47 -4.01 -1.70 1.05
N GLU A 48 -3.25 -1.16 2.01
CA GLU A 48 -2.31 -1.96 2.81
C GLU A 48 -3.02 -3.14 3.49
N TRP A 49 -4.20 -2.91 4.09
CA TRP A 49 -4.98 -3.99 4.70
C TRP A 49 -5.41 -5.04 3.66
N ILE A 50 -5.91 -4.62 2.49
CA ILE A 50 -6.35 -5.54 1.44
C ILE A 50 -5.17 -6.38 0.89
N LEU A 51 -4.00 -5.76 0.68
CA LEU A 51 -2.87 -6.44 0.04
C LEU A 51 -2.03 -7.27 1.00
N LEU A 52 -1.97 -6.87 2.26
CA LEU A 52 -1.11 -7.50 3.27
C LEU A 52 -1.92 -8.26 4.33
N ASP A 53 -3.26 -8.23 4.29
CA ASP A 53 -4.13 -8.81 5.32
C ASP A 53 -3.71 -8.38 6.74
N ASP A 54 -3.29 -7.11 6.87
CA ASP A 54 -2.78 -6.50 8.10
C ASP A 54 -3.57 -5.22 8.44
N PRO A 55 -4.35 -5.22 9.53
CA PRO A 55 -5.19 -4.08 9.88
C PRO A 55 -4.43 -2.93 10.58
N ALA A 56 -3.14 -3.07 10.89
CA ALA A 56 -2.38 -2.10 11.69
C ALA A 56 -2.46 -0.67 11.13
N ALA A 57 -2.35 -0.51 9.80
CA ALA A 57 -2.40 0.80 9.15
C ALA A 57 -3.77 1.48 9.24
N VAL A 58 -4.85 0.70 9.17
CA VAL A 58 -6.22 1.20 9.34
C VAL A 58 -6.48 1.60 10.79
N GLN A 59 -6.02 0.78 11.75
CA GLN A 59 -6.12 1.09 13.17
C GLN A 59 -5.35 2.36 13.55
N GLN A 60 -4.18 2.60 12.93
CA GLN A 60 -3.43 3.82 13.15
C GLN A 60 -4.14 5.05 12.57
N ALA A 61 -4.79 4.91 11.42
CA ALA A 61 -5.50 6.02 10.76
C ALA A 61 -6.83 6.41 11.40
N THR A 62 -7.38 5.55 12.27
CA THR A 62 -8.69 5.73 12.92
C THR A 62 -8.60 6.06 14.41
N LYS A 63 -7.38 6.12 14.96
CA LYS A 63 -7.09 6.68 16.29
C LYS A 63 -6.99 8.20 16.21
#